data_AF-A0A0B8P6K6-F1
#
_entry.id   AF-A0A0B8P6K6-F1
#
_cell.length_a   1.000
_cell.length_b   1.000
_cell.length_c   1.000
_cell.angle_alpha   90.00
_cell.angle_beta   90.00
_cell.angle_gamma   90.00
#
_symmetry.space_group_name_H-M   'P 1'
#
loop_
_entity.id
_entity.type
_entity.pdbx_description
1 polymer ?
#
loop_
_entity_poly.entity_id
_entity_poly.type
_entity_poly.pdbx_seq_one_letter_code
_entity_poly.pdbx_strand_id
1 'polypeptide(L)'
;MGHDLPAKLEVPATQISAVVEQLPIGTPIELRVEGENLEGKFISKTVRLPFEENATGGEDRISSMGLMLSQAEDKVTVDMVEFGSPAESAGIDFDWEIKHIIQPADRPMKEWVFVPALLLVVLLGLNQRRRALKGAISG
;
A
#
# COMPACT_ATOMS: atom_id res chain seq x y z
N MET A 1 -1.37 18.77 -15.12
CA MET A 1 -1.98 18.03 -14.01
C MET A 1 -1.10 16.83 -13.72
N GLY A 2 -0.22 16.92 -12.72
CA GLY A 2 0.59 15.78 -12.30
C GLY A 2 -0.30 14.82 -11.50
N HIS A 3 -0.48 13.61 -12.00
CA HIS A 3 -1.03 12.51 -11.20
C HIS A 3 0.04 12.12 -10.17
N ASP A 4 0.04 12.78 -9.02
CA ASP A 4 0.70 12.27 -7.81
C ASP A 4 -0.10 11.03 -7.35
N LEU A 5 0.08 9.90 -8.05
CA LEU A 5 -0.37 8.61 -7.53
C LEU A 5 0.38 8.40 -6.20
N PRO A 6 -0.31 8.10 -5.09
CA PRO A 6 0.39 7.75 -3.86
C PRO A 6 1.36 6.62 -4.17
N ALA A 7 2.61 6.74 -3.72
CA ALA A 7 3.53 5.63 -3.79
C ALA A 7 2.86 4.43 -3.08
N LYS A 8 2.90 3.28 -3.72
CA LYS A 8 2.34 2.04 -3.17
C LYS A 8 3.48 1.25 -2.55
N LEU A 9 3.23 0.65 -1.40
CA LEU A 9 4.12 -0.31 -0.75
C LEU A 9 3.62 -1.72 -1.04
N GLU A 10 4.53 -2.61 -1.43
CA GLU A 10 4.25 -4.04 -1.55
C GLU A 10 4.58 -4.73 -0.22
N VAL A 11 3.56 -5.34 0.38
CA VAL A 11 3.65 -6.09 1.64
C VAL A 11 3.58 -7.59 1.31
N PRO A 12 4.35 -8.46 2.00
CA PRO A 12 4.29 -9.91 1.78
C PRO A 12 2.89 -10.49 1.89
N ALA A 13 2.53 -11.39 0.97
CA ALA A 13 1.22 -12.01 0.95
C ALA A 13 0.89 -12.83 2.21
N THR A 14 1.90 -13.37 2.89
CA THR A 14 1.76 -14.09 4.18
C THR A 14 1.19 -13.22 5.30
N GLN A 15 1.15 -11.89 5.12
CA GLN A 15 0.52 -10.97 6.07
C GLN A 15 -0.95 -10.68 5.75
N ILE A 16 -1.57 -11.37 4.78
CA ILE A 16 -2.91 -11.04 4.28
C ILE A 16 -3.97 -11.00 5.36
N SER A 17 -3.97 -11.98 6.27
CA SER A 17 -4.92 -12.07 7.39
C SER A 17 -4.78 -10.86 8.33
N ALA A 18 -3.55 -10.54 8.74
CA ALA A 18 -3.28 -9.40 9.62
C ALA A 18 -3.59 -8.04 8.95
N VAL A 19 -3.28 -7.92 7.66
CA VAL A 19 -3.55 -6.69 6.90
C VAL A 19 -5.05 -6.47 6.74
N VAL A 20 -5.79 -7.48 6.28
CA VAL A 20 -7.23 -7.32 6.03
C VAL A 20 -8.01 -7.09 7.33
N GLU A 21 -7.57 -7.66 8.45
CA GLU A 21 -8.15 -7.42 9.77
C GLU A 21 -8.05 -5.93 10.18
N GLN A 22 -6.94 -5.27 9.85
CA GLN A 22 -6.69 -3.87 10.19
C GLN A 22 -7.32 -2.87 9.22
N LEU A 23 -7.79 -3.31 8.05
CA LEU A 23 -8.42 -2.42 7.08
C LEU A 23 -9.73 -1.85 7.63
N PRO A 24 -10.00 -0.54 7.42
CA PRO A 24 -11.31 0.03 7.74
C PRO A 24 -12.42 -0.66 6.94
N ILE A 25 -13.59 -0.82 7.55
CA ILE A 25 -14.79 -1.33 6.88
C ILE A 25 -15.07 -0.49 5.62
N GLY A 26 -15.45 -1.16 4.53
CA GLY A 26 -15.70 -0.54 3.23
C GLY A 26 -14.43 -0.21 2.43
N THR A 27 -13.23 -0.48 2.96
CA THR A 27 -11.97 -0.32 2.23
C THR A 27 -11.56 -1.65 1.60
N PRO A 28 -11.57 -1.80 0.27
CA PRO A 28 -11.16 -3.04 -0.37
C PRO A 28 -9.65 -3.26 -0.20
N ILE A 29 -9.25 -4.53 -0.05
CA ILE A 29 -7.83 -4.91 -0.11
C ILE A 29 -7.38 -4.93 -1.58
N GLU A 30 -6.18 -4.44 -1.86
CA GLU A 30 -5.57 -4.49 -3.18
C GLU A 30 -4.47 -5.57 -3.20
N LEU A 31 -4.57 -6.53 -4.13
CA LEU A 31 -3.68 -7.69 -4.21
C LEU A 31 -3.03 -7.79 -5.59
N ARG A 32 -1.74 -8.15 -5.63
CA ARG A 32 -1.08 -8.62 -6.85
C ARG A 32 -1.20 -10.14 -6.89
N VAL A 33 -1.87 -10.66 -7.92
CA VAL A 33 -2.09 -12.10 -8.14
C VAL A 33 -1.50 -12.54 -9.47
N GLU A 34 -1.03 -13.78 -9.55
CA GLU A 34 -0.53 -14.38 -10.79
C GLU A 34 -0.87 -15.87 -10.90
N GLY A 35 -1.01 -16.33 -12.14
CA GLY A 35 -1.32 -17.72 -12.43
C GLY A 35 -1.58 -17.94 -13.92
N GLU A 36 -1.90 -19.17 -14.28
CA GLU A 36 -2.23 -19.56 -15.65
C GLU A 36 -3.74 -19.42 -15.88
N ASN A 37 -4.13 -18.84 -17.03
CA ASN A 37 -5.54 -18.79 -17.43
C ASN A 37 -5.94 -20.06 -18.22
N LEU A 38 -7.22 -20.19 -18.55
CA LEU A 38 -7.77 -21.34 -19.30
C LEU A 38 -7.15 -21.55 -20.70
N GLU A 39 -6.44 -20.56 -21.24
CA GLU A 39 -5.75 -20.63 -22.54
C GLU A 39 -4.29 -21.09 -22.41
N GLY A 40 -3.85 -21.39 -21.19
CA GLY A 40 -2.48 -21.76 -20.88
C GLY A 40 -1.49 -20.60 -20.80
N LYS A 41 -2.00 -19.36 -20.67
CA LYS A 41 -1.17 -18.16 -20.59
C LYS A 41 -0.97 -17.75 -19.15
N PHE A 42 0.29 -17.63 -18.75
CA PHE A 42 0.65 -17.02 -17.46
C PHE A 42 0.33 -15.52 -17.48
N ILE A 43 -0.46 -15.07 -16.50
CA ILE A 43 -0.89 -13.69 -16.34
C ILE A 43 -0.63 -13.20 -14.93
N SER A 44 -0.37 -11.90 -14.79
CA SER A 44 -0.23 -11.21 -13.51
C SER A 44 -1.10 -9.96 -13.53
N LYS A 45 -1.90 -9.76 -12.49
CA LYS A 45 -2.80 -8.60 -12.38
C LYS A 45 -2.94 -8.10 -10.96
N THR A 46 -3.45 -6.89 -10.86
CA THR A 46 -3.83 -6.27 -9.59
C THR A 46 -5.34 -6.30 -9.47
N VAL A 47 -5.84 -6.79 -8.34
CA VAL A 47 -7.27 -6.91 -8.05
C VAL A 47 -7.61 -6.14 -6.78
N ARG A 48 -8.87 -5.72 -6.66
CA ARG A 48 -9.41 -5.07 -5.46
C ARG A 48 -10.59 -5.85 -4.97
N LEU A 49 -10.51 -6.34 -3.75
CA LEU A 49 -11.53 -7.22 -3.18
C LEU A 49 -12.20 -6.52 -1.99
N PRO A 50 -13.51 -6.21 -2.08
CA PRO A 50 -14.29 -5.82 -0.91
C PRO A 50 -14.54 -7.06 -0.02
N PHE A 51 -14.53 -6.85 1.29
CA PHE A 51 -15.01 -7.82 2.28
C PHE A 51 -16.32 -7.33 2.90
N GLU A 52 -17.09 -8.24 3.48
CA GLU A 52 -18.38 -7.90 4.09
C GLU A 52 -18.20 -7.06 5.38
N GLU A 53 -19.14 -6.15 5.66
CA GLU A 53 -19.05 -5.23 6.81
C GLU A 53 -19.19 -5.92 8.18
N ASN A 54 -19.92 -7.04 8.20
CA ASN A 54 -20.10 -7.90 9.37
C ASN A 54 -18.93 -8.87 9.61
N ALA A 55 -17.96 -8.95 8.69
CA ALA A 55 -16.80 -9.80 8.85
C ALA A 55 -15.79 -9.17 9.83
N THR A 56 -15.55 -9.85 10.96
CA THR A 56 -14.85 -9.24 12.11
C THR A 56 -13.38 -9.64 12.24
N GLY A 57 -13.00 -10.84 11.77
CA GLY A 57 -11.63 -11.35 11.82
C GLY A 57 -10.94 -11.38 10.45
N GLY A 58 -9.61 -11.53 10.43
CA GLY A 58 -8.83 -11.62 9.20
C GLY A 58 -9.29 -12.75 8.28
N GLU A 59 -9.38 -13.97 8.80
CA GLU A 59 -9.85 -15.14 8.05
C GLU A 59 -11.32 -15.02 7.62
N ASP A 60 -12.17 -14.45 8.46
CA ASP A 60 -13.59 -14.22 8.17
C ASP A 60 -13.74 -13.23 7.00
N ARG A 61 -12.94 -12.16 6.99
CA ARG A 61 -12.88 -11.22 5.87
C ARG A 61 -12.34 -11.88 4.61
N ILE A 62 -11.31 -12.73 4.70
CA ILE A 62 -10.79 -13.52 3.57
C ILE A 62 -11.89 -14.41 2.98
N SER A 63 -12.59 -15.15 3.83
CA SER A 63 -13.70 -15.99 3.40
C SER A 63 -14.82 -15.18 2.77
N SER A 64 -15.14 -13.99 3.30
CA SER A 64 -16.19 -13.12 2.75
C SER A 64 -15.87 -12.58 1.35
N MET A 65 -14.58 -12.54 0.98
CA MET A 65 -14.14 -12.23 -0.39
C MET A 65 -14.31 -13.42 -1.34
N GLY A 66 -14.69 -14.59 -0.81
CA GLY A 66 -14.78 -15.87 -1.51
C GLY A 66 -13.44 -16.53 -1.74
N LEU A 67 -12.44 -16.27 -0.89
CA LEU A 67 -11.12 -16.88 -0.98
C LEU A 67 -10.95 -17.93 0.12
N MET A 68 -10.46 -19.11 -0.26
CA MET A 68 -9.78 -20.03 0.64
C MET A 68 -8.30 -20.04 0.28
N LEU A 69 -7.44 -19.79 1.26
CA LEU A 69 -6.01 -19.61 1.03
C LEU A 69 -5.21 -20.72 1.72
N SER A 70 -4.25 -21.26 0.99
CA SER A 70 -3.20 -22.12 1.52
C SER A 70 -1.92 -21.31 1.71
N GLN A 71 -1.40 -21.28 2.93
CA GLN A 71 -0.19 -20.55 3.29
C GLN A 71 0.95 -21.53 3.59
N ALA A 72 2.06 -21.37 2.86
CA ALA A 72 3.36 -21.96 3.17
C ALA A 72 4.30 -20.87 3.73
N GLU A 73 5.53 -21.23 4.12
CA GLU A 73 6.49 -20.30 4.75
C GLU A 73 6.70 -18.98 3.97
N ASP A 74 6.71 -19.04 2.64
CA ASP A 74 7.01 -17.90 1.75
C ASP A 74 5.93 -17.62 0.69
N LYS A 75 4.90 -18.47 0.61
CA LYS A 75 3.93 -18.45 -0.48
C LYS A 75 2.50 -18.53 0.01
N VAL A 76 1.61 -17.76 -0.63
CA VAL A 76 0.16 -17.82 -0.42
C VAL A 76 -0.50 -18.17 -1.75
N THR A 77 -1.24 -19.28 -1.77
CA THR A 77 -1.91 -19.81 -2.96
C THR A 77 -3.42 -19.89 -2.70
N VAL A 78 -4.21 -19.69 -3.75
CA VAL A 78 -5.66 -19.80 -3.72
C VAL A 78 -6.03 -21.27 -3.82
N ASP A 79 -6.56 -21.82 -2.73
CA ASP A 79 -7.04 -23.21 -2.62
C ASP A 79 -8.49 -23.37 -3.12
N MET A 80 -9.29 -22.31 -3.02
CA MET A 80 -10.64 -22.28 -3.59
C MET A 80 -11.08 -20.85 -3.84
N VAL A 81 -11.89 -20.68 -4.88
CA VAL A 81 -12.67 -19.46 -5.13
C VAL A 81 -14.14 -19.80 -5.05
N GLU A 82 -14.89 -19.11 -4.19
CA GLU A 82 -16.33 -19.31 -4.05
C GLU A 82 -17.08 -18.73 -5.26
N PHE A 83 -18.08 -19.44 -5.76
CA PHE A 83 -18.90 -19.00 -6.88
C PHE A 83 -19.74 -17.77 -6.51
N GLY A 84 -19.83 -16.80 -7.42
CA GLY A 84 -20.54 -15.53 -7.23
C GLY A 84 -19.81 -14.54 -6.32
N SER A 85 -18.58 -14.85 -5.89
CA SER A 85 -17.83 -14.03 -4.94
C SER A 85 -17.14 -12.82 -5.57
N PRO A 86 -16.68 -11.86 -4.75
CA PRO A 86 -15.80 -10.79 -5.21
C PRO A 86 -14.51 -11.30 -5.87
N ALA A 87 -13.92 -12.39 -5.36
CA ALA A 87 -12.72 -13.00 -5.93
C ALA A 87 -12.96 -13.60 -7.31
N GLU A 88 -14.07 -14.33 -7.49
CA GLU A 88 -14.48 -14.86 -8.80
C GLU A 88 -14.74 -13.71 -9.79
N SER A 89 -15.45 -12.68 -9.35
CA SER A 89 -15.75 -11.50 -10.17
C SER A 89 -14.48 -10.73 -10.59
N ALA A 90 -13.43 -10.77 -9.77
CA ALA A 90 -12.11 -10.24 -10.11
C ALA A 90 -11.30 -11.15 -11.05
N GLY A 91 -11.82 -12.34 -11.35
CA GLY A 91 -11.23 -13.38 -12.19
C GLY A 91 -9.99 -14.02 -11.57
N ILE A 92 -9.97 -14.16 -10.24
CA ILE A 92 -8.99 -15.01 -9.55
C ILE A 92 -9.40 -16.46 -9.79
N ASP A 93 -8.43 -17.35 -9.95
CA ASP A 93 -8.67 -18.77 -10.18
C ASP A 93 -8.00 -19.62 -9.10
N PHE A 94 -8.39 -20.89 -9.06
CA PHE A 94 -7.73 -21.92 -8.27
C PHE A 94 -6.24 -22.03 -8.65
N ASP A 95 -5.39 -22.40 -7.68
CA ASP A 95 -3.94 -22.53 -7.79
C ASP A 95 -3.17 -21.23 -8.11
N TRP A 96 -3.85 -20.09 -8.17
CA TRP A 96 -3.17 -18.80 -8.35
C TRP A 96 -2.44 -18.36 -7.10
N GLU A 97 -1.32 -17.66 -7.31
CA GLU A 97 -0.48 -17.16 -6.23
C GLU A 97 -0.81 -15.68 -5.93
N ILE A 98 -0.92 -15.36 -4.64
CA ILE A 98 -0.93 -13.98 -4.16
C ILE A 98 0.53 -13.59 -3.91
N LYS A 99 1.05 -12.65 -4.69
CA LYS A 99 2.45 -12.20 -4.57
C LYS A 99 2.62 -11.17 -3.48
N HIS A 100 1.81 -10.13 -3.54
CA HIS A 100 1.93 -8.98 -2.66
C HIS A 100 0.57 -8.39 -2.35
N ILE A 101 0.47 -7.83 -1.15
CA ILE A 101 -0.62 -6.93 -0.77
C ILE A 101 -0.13 -5.51 -1.06
N ILE A 102 -0.97 -4.71 -1.69
CA ILE A 102 -0.62 -3.36 -2.13
C ILE A 102 -1.24 -2.37 -1.13
N GLN A 103 -0.39 -1.69 -0.37
CA GLN A 103 -0.79 -0.70 0.64
C GLN A 103 -0.40 0.73 0.22
N PRO A 104 -1.13 1.76 0.67
CA PRO A 104 -0.67 3.14 0.52
C PRO A 104 0.62 3.34 1.33
N ALA A 105 1.64 3.92 0.71
CA ALA A 105 2.87 4.24 1.44
C ALA A 105 2.64 5.45 2.35
N ASP A 106 2.88 5.27 3.65
CA ASP A 106 2.90 6.37 4.59
C ASP A 106 4.12 7.27 4.29
N ARG A 107 3.88 8.55 4.05
CA ARG A 107 4.93 9.55 3.85
C ARG A 107 4.91 10.49 5.04
N PRO A 108 6.00 10.62 5.82
CA PRO A 108 6.07 11.70 6.79
C PRO A 108 5.87 13.02 6.04
N MET A 109 4.96 13.84 6.58
CA MET A 109 4.49 15.07 5.95
C MET A 109 5.67 15.90 5.44
N LYS A 110 5.69 16.21 4.14
CA LYS A 110 6.77 16.98 3.47
C LYS A 110 7.12 18.30 4.17
N GLU A 111 6.23 18.83 5.01
CA GLU A 111 6.42 20.08 5.74
C GLU A 111 7.59 20.06 6.72
N TRP A 112 7.92 18.90 7.29
CA TRP A 112 9.04 18.78 8.23
C TRP A 112 10.40 19.05 7.59
N VAL A 113 10.52 18.94 6.27
CA VAL A 113 11.75 19.30 5.53
C VAL A 113 11.92 20.82 5.45
N PHE A 114 10.83 21.61 5.51
CA PHE A 114 10.93 23.07 5.47
C PHE A 114 11.47 23.65 6.76
N VAL A 115 11.24 23.02 7.92
CA VAL A 115 11.72 23.52 9.22
C VAL A 115 13.26 23.71 9.25
N PRO A 116 14.10 22.70 8.94
CA PRO A 116 15.55 22.88 8.92
C PRO A 116 16.01 23.83 7.81
N ALA A 117 15.37 23.82 6.63
CA ALA A 117 15.72 24.71 5.54
C ALA A 117 15.46 26.19 5.89
N LEU A 118 14.30 26.48 6.49
CA LEU A 118 13.93 27.84 6.90
C LEU A 118 14.82 28.34 8.04
N LEU A 119 15.22 27.45 8.96
CA LEU A 119 16.17 27.75 10.03
C LEU A 119 17.53 28.17 9.46
N LEU A 120 18.05 27.48 8.44
CA LEU A 120 19.29 27.86 7.76
C LEU A 120 19.19 29.24 7.09
N VAL A 121 18.06 29.53 6.44
CA VAL A 121 17.81 30.85 5.81
C VAL A 121 17.80 31.96 6.87
N VAL A 122 17.14 31.74 8.01
CA VAL A 122 17.12 32.69 9.13
C VAL A 122 18.53 32.91 9.69
N LEU A 123 19.28 31.84 9.94
CA LEU A 123 20.66 31.92 10.45
C LEU A 123 21.58 32.68 9.48
N LEU A 124 21.46 32.40 8.18
CA LEU A 124 22.21 33.09 7.15
C LEU A 124 21.86 34.58 7.12
N GLY A 125 20.56 34.92 7.15
CA GLY A 125 20.10 36.30 7.20
C GLY A 125 20.64 37.07 8.41
N LEU A 126 20.63 36.47 9.59
CA LEU A 126 21.21 37.05 10.80
C LEU A 126 22.73 37.27 10.68
N ASN A 127 23.45 36.31 10.09
CA ASN A 127 24.88 36.43 9.86
C ASN A 127 25.23 37.55 8.87
N GLN A 128 24.47 37.67 7.78
CA GLN A 128 24.65 38.73 6.79
C GLN A 128 24.32 40.12 7.36
N ARG A 129 23.26 40.25 8.18
CA ARG A 129 22.92 41.51 8.87
C ARG A 129 24.04 41.97 9.81
N ARG A 130 24.66 41.05 10.55
CA ARG A 130 25.81 41.36 11.42
C ARG A 130 27.03 41.89 10.64
N ARG A 131 27.29 41.35 9.44
CA ARG A 131 28.39 41.81 8.57
C ARG A 131 28.15 43.22 8.02
N ALA A 132 26.93 43.51 7.58
CA ALA A 132 26.58 44.82 7.05
C ALA A 132 26.75 45.95 8.10
N LEU A 133 26.37 45.68 9.35
CA LEU A 133 26.53 46.63 10.47
C LEU A 133 28.01 46.89 10.82
N LYS A 134 28.89 45.89 10.76
CA LYS A 134 30.33 46.07 11.00
C LYS A 134 31.04 46.82 9.88
N GLY A 135 30.60 46.64 8.63
CA GLY A 135 31.14 47.38 7.48
C GLY A 135 30.81 48.88 7.52
N ALA A 136 29.66 49.25 8.08
CA ALA A 136 29.23 50.65 8.19
C ALA A 136 29.90 51.47 9.31
N ILE A 137 30.59 50.81 10.26
CA ILE A 137 31.27 51.45 11.40
C ILE A 137 32.78 51.67 11.13
N SER A 138 33.30 51.10 10.03
CA SER A 138 34.73 51.12 9.69
C SER A 138 35.06 51.99 8.47
N GLY A 139 34.12 52.79 7.96
CA GLY A 139 34.33 53.80 6.91
C GLY A 139 33.98 55.18 7.43
#